data_AF-A0A511UQ18-F1
#
_entry.id   AF-A0A511UQ18-F1
#
_cell.length_a   1.000
_cell.length_b   1.000
_cell.length_c   1.000
_cell.angle_alpha   90.00
_cell.angle_beta   90.00
_cell.angle_gamma   90.00
#
_symmetry.space_group_name_H-M   'P 1'
#
loop_
_entity.id
_entity.type
_entity.pdbx_description
1 polymer ?
#
loop_
_entity_poly.entity_id
_entity_poly.type
_entity_poly.pdbx_seq_one_letter_code
_entity_poly.pdbx_strand_id
1 'polypeptide(L)'
;MLGGISIWQLLIVLGIIILVFGTKKLRNVGTDLGGAVKGFKKAINDEEKNKEDDQQDTEQPHAKVSHEEPGNTYDVQAEEKRAAEGRPTDSRPTEERNEERK
;
A
#
# COMPACT_ATOMS: atom_id res chain seq x y z
N MET A 1 -0.81 45.34 9.98
CA MET A 1 0.58 45.07 9.52
C MET A 1 0.87 43.56 9.47
N LEU A 2 -0.05 42.73 8.95
CA LEU A 2 0.11 41.27 8.88
C LEU A 2 -0.23 40.69 7.49
N GLY A 3 -0.25 41.53 6.46
CA GLY A 3 -0.60 41.15 5.08
C GLY A 3 0.60 41.07 4.13
N GLY A 4 1.79 40.76 4.65
CA GLY A 4 3.05 40.89 3.90
C GLY A 4 3.64 39.58 3.35
N ILE A 5 3.17 38.42 3.81
CA ILE A 5 3.66 37.13 3.31
C ILE A 5 2.80 36.77 2.10
N SER A 6 3.18 37.28 0.94
CA SER A 6 2.53 36.91 -0.30
C SER A 6 2.95 35.49 -0.72
N ILE A 7 2.01 34.77 -1.32
CA ILE A 7 2.17 33.37 -1.74
C ILE A 7 3.39 33.20 -2.67
N TRP A 8 3.72 34.25 -3.44
CA TRP A 8 4.85 34.29 -4.35
C TRP A 8 6.21 34.21 -3.65
N GLN A 9 6.35 34.84 -2.48
CA GLN A 9 7.56 34.80 -1.68
C GLN A 9 7.77 33.41 -1.08
N LEU A 10 6.69 32.75 -0.64
CA LEU A 10 6.76 31.38 -0.12
C LEU A 10 7.23 30.38 -1.18
N LEU A 11 6.78 30.50 -2.43
CA LEU A 11 7.24 29.63 -3.53
C LEU A 11 8.73 29.80 -3.83
N ILE A 12 9.22 31.05 -3.83
CA ILE A 12 10.65 31.34 -4.04
C ILE A 12 11.49 30.73 -2.92
N VAL A 13 11.09 30.93 -1.66
CA VAL A 13 11.81 30.38 -0.50
C VAL A 13 11.78 28.85 -0.51
N LEU A 14 10.62 28.24 -0.79
CA LEU A 14 10.47 26.80 -0.90
C LEU A 14 11.37 26.21 -2.00
N GLY A 15 11.48 26.91 -3.14
CA GLY A 15 12.38 26.52 -4.23
C GLY A 15 13.84 26.46 -3.80
N ILE A 16 14.32 27.45 -3.04
CA ILE A 16 15.70 27.46 -2.52
C ILE A 16 15.92 26.32 -1.54
N ILE A 17 14.96 26.05 -0.64
CA ILE A 17 15.05 24.93 0.32
C ILE A 17 15.15 23.59 -0.43
N ILE A 18 14.32 23.38 -1.45
CA ILE A 18 14.38 22.18 -2.29
C ILE A 18 15.73 22.05 -3.00
N LEU A 19 16.32 23.17 -3.46
CA LEU A 19 17.63 23.15 -4.12
C LEU A 19 18.77 22.78 -3.15
N VAL A 20 18.73 23.32 -1.93
CA VAL A 20 19.76 23.08 -0.90
C VAL A 20 19.66 21.67 -0.31
N PHE A 21 18.45 21.24 0.05
CA PHE A 21 18.22 19.93 0.65
C PHE A 21 18.11 18.81 -0.40
N GLY A 22 17.79 19.16 -1.64
CA GLY A 22 17.44 18.21 -2.70
C GLY A 22 16.05 17.61 -2.52
N THR A 23 15.42 17.21 -3.63
CA THR A 23 14.09 16.56 -3.61
C THR A 23 14.11 15.19 -2.94
N LYS A 24 15.26 14.52 -2.88
CA LYS A 24 15.41 13.17 -2.28
C LYS A 24 15.23 13.19 -0.76
N LYS A 25 15.84 14.17 -0.07
CA LYS A 25 15.66 14.35 1.39
C LYS A 25 14.25 14.84 1.71
N LEU A 26 13.75 15.80 0.93
CA LEU A 26 12.42 16.36 1.14
C LEU A 26 11.30 15.35 0.86
N ARG A 27 11.49 14.41 -0.08
CA ARG A 27 10.54 13.32 -0.31
C ARG A 27 10.50 12.35 0.86
N ASN A 28 11.65 11.88 1.35
CA ASN A 28 11.67 10.93 2.47
C ASN A 28 11.00 11.53 3.71
N VAL A 29 11.40 12.74 4.10
CA VAL A 29 10.82 13.44 5.27
C VAL A 29 9.39 13.90 5.01
N GLY A 30 9.07 14.29 3.77
CA GLY A 30 7.74 14.72 3.35
C GLY A 30 6.73 13.58 3.25
N THR A 31 7.17 12.34 2.98
CA THR A 31 6.30 11.16 3.03
C THR A 31 5.90 10.86 4.47
N ASP A 32 6.84 10.91 5.41
CA ASP A 32 6.57 10.65 6.83
C ASP A 32 5.66 11.72 7.44
N LEU A 33 6.01 13.00 7.25
CA LEU A 33 5.21 14.13 7.73
C LEU A 33 3.88 14.25 6.96
N GLY A 34 3.90 14.04 5.65
CA GLY A 34 2.72 14.12 4.80
C GLY A 34 1.70 13.04 5.15
N GLY A 35 2.14 11.84 5.52
CA GLY A 35 1.28 10.77 6.04
C GLY A 35 0.56 11.18 7.33
N ALA A 36 1.30 11.72 8.30
CA ALA A 36 0.75 12.20 9.57
C ALA A 36 -0.25 13.35 9.38
N VAL A 37 0.10 14.33 8.54
CA VAL A 37 -0.78 15.47 8.22
C VAL A 37 -2.02 15.04 7.44
N LYS A 38 -1.90 14.04 6.55
CA LYS A 38 -3.06 13.49 5.80
C LYS A 38 -4.08 12.84 6.74
N GLY A 39 -3.61 12.08 7.74
CA GLY A 39 -4.48 11.49 8.76
C GLY A 39 -5.17 12.54 9.62
N PHE A 40 -4.43 13.58 10.04
CA PHE A 40 -4.98 14.69 10.81
C PHE A 40 -6.03 15.49 10.03
N LYS A 41 -5.75 15.83 8.76
CA LYS A 41 -6.71 16.51 7.88
C LYS A 41 -7.97 15.65 7.70
N LYS A 42 -7.82 14.34 7.52
CA LYS A 42 -8.96 13.43 7.38
C LYS A 42 -9.81 13.39 8.64
N ALA A 43 -9.20 13.26 9.82
CA ALA A 43 -9.93 13.26 11.10
C ALA A 43 -10.68 14.58 11.32
N ILE A 44 -10.07 15.73 11.04
CA ILE A 44 -10.74 17.03 11.13
C ILE A 44 -11.90 17.16 10.14
N ASN A 45 -11.72 16.73 8.88
CA ASN A 45 -12.78 16.80 7.89
C ASN A 45 -13.92 15.81 8.20
N ASP A 46 -13.60 14.62 8.72
CA ASP A 46 -14.61 13.63 9.15
C ASP A 46 -15.38 14.15 10.37
N GLU A 47 -14.73 14.86 11.32
CA GLU A 47 -15.40 15.52 12.45
C GLU A 47 -16.28 16.71 12.03
N GLU A 48 -15.86 17.50 11.04
CA GLU A 48 -16.68 18.59 10.47
C GLU A 48 -17.88 18.03 9.69
N LYS A 49 -17.68 16.96 8.91
CA LYS A 49 -18.76 16.31 8.14
C LYS A 49 -19.78 15.60 9.04
N ASN A 50 -19.35 15.03 10.17
CA ASN A 50 -20.22 14.40 11.17
C ASN A 50 -21.02 15.41 12.01
N LYS A 51 -20.74 16.71 11.90
CA LYS A 51 -21.58 17.78 12.48
C LYS A 51 -22.65 18.29 11.50
N GLU A 52 -22.54 17.98 10.21
CA GLU A 52 -23.43 18.54 9.18
C GLU A 52 -24.31 17.49 8.47
N ASP A 53 -23.92 16.21 8.39
CA ASP A 53 -24.72 15.20 7.68
C ASP A 53 -24.68 13.80 8.33
N ASP A 54 -25.76 13.44 9.03
CA ASP A 54 -26.12 12.07 9.42
C ASP A 54 -26.66 11.26 8.22
N GLN A 55 -26.15 11.50 7.00
CA GLN A 55 -26.54 10.79 5.77
C GLN A 55 -25.40 10.81 4.73
N GLN A 56 -24.64 9.72 4.63
CA GLN A 56 -24.30 8.98 3.40
C GLN A 56 -22.95 8.28 3.54
N ASP A 57 -23.08 6.96 3.63
CA ASP A 57 -22.00 5.99 3.64
C ASP A 57 -21.46 5.74 2.23
N THR A 58 -20.17 5.39 2.21
CA THR A 58 -19.41 4.63 1.22
C THR A 58 -18.96 5.26 -0.12
N GLU A 59 -17.67 4.98 -0.39
CA GLU A 59 -16.97 4.83 -1.68
C GLU A 59 -16.25 6.04 -2.25
N GLN A 60 -14.90 6.01 -2.26
CA GLN A 60 -14.11 5.68 -3.47
C GLN A 60 -12.57 5.80 -3.28
N PRO A 61 -11.73 5.22 -4.18
CA PRO A 61 -10.63 4.31 -3.83
C PRO A 61 -9.21 4.86 -4.13
N HIS A 62 -8.19 3.99 -4.00
CA HIS A 62 -6.79 4.08 -4.47
C HIS A 62 -5.81 4.83 -3.52
N ALA A 63 -4.61 4.33 -3.23
CA ALA A 63 -3.66 3.73 -4.16
C ALA A 63 -2.91 2.53 -3.54
N LYS A 64 -2.99 1.41 -4.27
CA LYS A 64 -1.99 0.34 -4.28
C LYS A 64 -0.68 0.94 -4.79
N VAL A 65 0.32 1.07 -3.94
CA VAL A 65 1.69 1.36 -4.37
C VAL A 65 2.34 0.01 -4.67
N SER A 66 2.30 -0.41 -5.94
CA SER A 66 3.20 -1.45 -6.44
C SER A 66 4.63 -0.96 -6.29
N HIS A 67 5.46 -1.70 -5.57
CA HIS A 67 6.91 -1.64 -5.68
C HIS A 67 7.33 -2.60 -6.81
N GLU A 68 7.63 -2.06 -7.98
CA GLU A 68 8.57 -2.60 -8.97
C GLU A 68 9.81 -1.69 -8.79
N GLU A 69 11.05 -2.09 -8.49
CA GLU A 69 11.89 -3.24 -8.90
C GLU A 69 13.19 -3.22 -8.00
N PRO A 70 14.27 -3.96 -8.34
CA PRO A 70 14.75 -5.18 -7.70
C PRO A 70 15.77 -4.91 -6.57
N GLY A 71 15.53 -5.44 -5.38
CA GLY A 71 16.51 -5.52 -4.31
C GLY A 71 16.71 -6.98 -3.93
N ASN A 72 17.88 -7.53 -4.24
CA ASN A 72 18.30 -8.92 -4.00
C ASN A 72 17.81 -9.48 -2.66
N THR A 73 16.73 -10.25 -2.67
CA THR A 73 16.39 -11.15 -1.58
C THR A 73 17.15 -12.44 -1.83
N TYR A 74 18.11 -12.73 -0.98
CA TYR A 74 18.79 -14.02 -0.94
C TYR A 74 17.83 -15.04 -0.32
N ASP A 75 17.27 -15.93 -1.13
CA ASP A 75 16.39 -17.00 -0.66
C ASP A 75 17.19 -18.00 0.20
N VAL A 76 16.92 -18.00 1.51
CA VAL A 76 17.40 -19.03 2.43
C VAL A 76 16.42 -20.20 2.35
N GLN A 77 16.74 -21.20 1.54
CA GLN A 77 15.94 -22.42 1.39
C GLN A 77 16.08 -23.27 2.66
N ALA A 78 15.06 -23.26 3.52
CA ALA A 78 14.97 -24.20 4.63
C ALA A 78 14.54 -25.58 4.09
N GLU A 79 15.52 -26.45 3.90
CA GLU A 79 15.27 -27.88 3.64
C GLU A 79 14.80 -28.54 4.95
N GLU A 80 13.49 -28.57 5.18
CA GLU A 80 12.90 -29.33 6.30
C GLU A 80 12.84 -30.82 5.96
N LYS A 81 13.92 -31.50 6.35
CA LYS A 81 14.03 -32.95 6.37
C LYS A 81 13.18 -33.52 7.51
N ARG A 82 11.97 -34.00 7.22
CA ARG A 82 11.21 -34.96 8.06
C ARG A 82 10.52 -35.97 7.15
N ALA A 83 11.11 -37.15 6.90
CA ALA A 83 11.01 -38.33 7.76
C ALA A 83 9.55 -38.80 7.97
N ALA A 84 9.20 -39.86 7.23
CA ALA A 84 8.33 -40.99 7.56
C ALA A 84 6.95 -40.75 8.24
N GLU A 85 5.92 -41.38 7.63
CA GLU A 85 5.00 -42.35 8.28
C GLU A 85 3.49 -42.16 7.98
N GLY A 86 2.94 -43.09 7.20
CA GLY A 86 1.64 -43.74 7.45
C GLY A 86 0.34 -43.08 6.98
N ARG A 87 -0.25 -43.56 5.87
CA ARG A 87 -1.30 -44.62 5.85
C ARG A 87 -1.94 -44.81 4.45
N PRO A 88 -2.44 -46.01 4.14
CA PRO A 88 -2.99 -46.37 2.83
C PRO A 88 -4.48 -46.05 2.76
N THR A 89 -4.94 -45.50 1.64
CA THR A 89 -6.37 -45.42 1.32
C THR A 89 -6.61 -45.92 -0.09
N ASP A 90 -6.85 -47.24 -0.14
CA ASP A 90 -7.91 -47.90 -0.91
C ASP A 90 -8.61 -47.00 -1.94
N SER A 91 -8.18 -47.12 -3.20
CA SER A 91 -8.87 -46.55 -4.35
C SER A 91 -9.66 -47.66 -5.04
N ARG A 92 -10.99 -47.59 -4.90
CA ARG A 92 -11.97 -48.43 -5.58
C ARG A 92 -11.76 -48.42 -7.11
N PRO A 93 -12.11 -49.50 -7.84
CA PRO A 93 -11.84 -49.60 -9.27
C PRO A 93 -12.63 -48.57 -10.07
N THR A 94 -11.95 -47.97 -11.04
CA THR A 94 -12.47 -47.10 -12.10
C THR A 94 -13.55 -47.81 -12.91
N GLU A 95 -14.81 -47.43 -12.74
CA GLU A 95 -15.83 -47.57 -13.78
C GLU A 95 -15.71 -46.40 -14.76
N GLU A 96 -14.92 -46.58 -15.82
CA GLU A 96 -15.00 -45.76 -17.03
C GLU A 96 -15.50 -46.63 -18.18
N ARG A 97 -16.84 -46.63 -18.31
CA ARG A 97 -17.58 -46.32 -19.53
C ARG A 97 -16.70 -45.95 -20.75
N ASN A 98 -16.54 -46.87 -21.70
CA ASN A 98 -16.90 -46.75 -23.13
C ASN A 98 -16.27 -47.95 -23.86
N GLU A 99 -17.04 -48.90 -24.38
CA GLU A 99 -17.53 -48.86 -25.78
C GLU A 99 -16.49 -48.33 -26.76
N GLU A 100 -15.80 -49.24 -27.46
CA GLU A 100 -15.71 -49.19 -28.93
C GLU A 100 -15.06 -50.46 -29.53
N ARG A 101 -15.87 -51.17 -30.31
CA ARG A 101 -15.54 -51.87 -31.57
C ARG A 101 -14.86 -53.27 -31.53
N LYS A 102 -15.71 -54.21 -31.98
CA LYS A 102 -15.48 -55.46 -32.75
C LYS A 102 -15.21 -56.74 -31.97
#